data_AF-A0A0F7M5Q5-F1
#
_entry.id   AF-A0A0F7M5Q5-F1
#
_cell.length_a   1.000
_cell.length_b   1.000
_cell.length_c   1.000
_cell.angle_alpha   90.00
_cell.angle_beta   90.00
_cell.angle_gamma   90.00
#
_symmetry.space_group_name_H-M   'P 1'
#
loop_
_entity.id
_entity.type
_entity.pdbx_description
1 polymer ?
#
loop_
_entity_poly.entity_id
_entity_poly.type
_entity_poly.pdbx_seq_one_letter_code
_entity_poly.pdbx_strand_id
1 'polypeptide(L)'
;MAVKRKLVRSYGSGCRAKQPLPKEYENARLRWLGRVRVEADSGLVDEYEIEPDRKLYLNDFLTLIAEEIEKFEEIDDADWRVDIYKLTRRQRC
;
A
#
# COMPACT_ATOMS: atom_id res chain seq x y z
N MET A 1 9.43 -3.36 -19.70
CA MET A 1 8.27 -4.29 -19.69
C MET A 1 7.15 -3.63 -18.88
N ALA A 2 5.92 -3.54 -19.40
CA ALA A 2 4.84 -2.84 -18.69
C ALA A 2 4.34 -3.68 -17.50
N VAL A 3 4.59 -3.21 -16.27
CA VAL A 3 4.05 -3.81 -15.04
C VAL A 3 2.62 -3.32 -14.88
N LYS A 4 1.64 -4.24 -14.83
CA LYS A 4 0.25 -3.87 -14.51
C LYS A 4 0.09 -3.82 -13.01
N ARG A 5 -0.35 -2.66 -12.51
CA ARG A 5 -0.73 -2.41 -11.11
C ARG A 5 -2.23 -2.63 -10.98
N LYS A 6 -2.68 -3.53 -10.09
CA LYS A 6 -4.09 -3.70 -9.73
C LYS A 6 -4.27 -3.20 -8.29
N LEU A 7 -5.07 -2.16 -8.08
CA LEU A 7 -5.39 -1.70 -6.73
C LEU A 7 -6.12 -2.81 -5.97
N VAL A 8 -5.61 -3.14 -4.79
CA VAL A 8 -6.16 -4.16 -3.90
C VAL A 8 -6.79 -3.52 -2.68
N ARG A 9 -6.19 -2.46 -2.15
CA ARG A 9 -6.70 -1.76 -0.97
C ARG A 9 -6.19 -0.33 -0.89
N SER A 10 -6.93 0.53 -0.21
CA SER A 10 -6.48 1.85 0.19
C SER A 10 -6.71 2.05 1.69
N TYR A 11 -5.77 2.69 2.37
CA TYR A 11 -5.83 3.14 3.75
C TYR A 11 -5.73 4.66 3.77
N GLY A 12 -6.30 5.32 4.76
CA GLY A 12 -6.03 6.74 5.01
C GLY A 12 -6.52 7.19 6.37
N SER A 13 -6.02 8.33 6.83
CA SER A 13 -6.38 9.01 8.09
C SER A 13 -7.90 9.08 8.31
N GLY A 14 -8.66 9.44 7.26
CA GLY A 14 -10.12 9.54 7.28
C GLY A 14 -10.89 8.24 6.91
N CYS A 15 -10.19 7.19 6.47
CA CYS A 15 -10.82 5.94 6.01
C CYS A 15 -10.52 4.79 6.97
N ARG A 16 -11.19 4.82 8.14
CA ARG A 16 -11.31 3.64 9.00
C ARG A 16 -12.33 2.66 8.40
N ALA A 17 -11.87 1.85 7.46
CA ALA A 17 -12.57 0.62 7.14
C ALA A 17 -11.56 -0.53 7.11
N LYS A 18 -11.59 -1.34 8.19
CA LYS A 18 -11.08 -2.72 8.19
C LYS A 18 -11.89 -3.53 7.18
N GLN A 19 -11.65 -3.32 5.88
CA GLN A 19 -12.23 -4.19 4.88
C GLN A 19 -11.63 -5.59 5.09
N PRO A 20 -12.41 -6.67 4.98
CA PRO A 20 -11.89 -8.02 5.06
C PRO A 20 -10.90 -8.27 3.92
N LEU A 21 -9.83 -9.03 4.19
CA LEU A 21 -8.82 -9.34 3.18
C LEU A 21 -9.46 -10.13 2.03
N PRO A 22 -9.12 -9.83 0.76
CA PRO A 22 -9.55 -10.67 -0.34
C PRO A 22 -8.95 -12.06 -0.17
N LYS A 23 -9.81 -13.07 0.02
CA LYS A 23 -9.40 -14.48 0.25
C LYS A 23 -8.45 -15.00 -0.84
N GLU A 24 -8.57 -14.48 -2.07
CA GLU A 24 -7.69 -14.82 -3.19
C GLU A 24 -6.21 -14.47 -2.98
N TYR A 25 -5.88 -13.60 -2.03
CA TYR A 25 -4.50 -13.16 -1.74
C TYR A 25 -3.96 -13.63 -0.40
N GLU A 26 -4.80 -14.27 0.43
CA GLU A 26 -4.44 -14.73 1.76
C GLU A 26 -3.36 -15.83 1.72
N ASN A 27 -3.42 -16.71 0.71
CA ASN A 27 -2.56 -17.90 0.61
C ASN A 27 -1.52 -17.82 -0.54
N ALA A 28 -1.30 -16.64 -1.12
CA ALA A 28 -0.40 -16.48 -2.27
C ALA A 28 0.69 -15.43 -2.05
N ARG A 29 1.95 -15.82 -2.31
CA ARG A 29 3.07 -14.87 -2.36
C ARG A 29 3.07 -14.11 -3.69
N LEU A 30 2.86 -12.80 -3.62
CA LEU A 30 2.74 -11.92 -4.79
C LEU A 30 3.71 -10.75 -4.69
N ARG A 31 3.92 -10.05 -5.81
CA ARG A 31 4.62 -8.78 -5.80
C ARG A 31 3.63 -7.68 -5.45
N TRP A 32 3.99 -6.90 -4.45
CA TRP A 32 3.17 -5.82 -3.92
C TRP A 32 3.87 -4.49 -4.13
N LEU A 33 3.06 -3.44 -4.16
CA LEU A 33 3.51 -2.05 -4.21
C LEU A 33 2.60 -1.26 -3.29
N GLY A 34 3.16 -0.55 -2.33
CA GLY A 34 2.46 0.41 -1.48
C GLY A 34 2.81 1.80 -1.95
N ARG A 35 1.84 2.64 -2.26
CA ARG A 35 2.07 4.04 -2.56
C ARG A 35 1.60 4.85 -1.38
N VAL A 36 2.52 5.54 -0.72
CA VAL A 36 2.26 6.41 0.42
C VAL A 36 2.16 7.84 -0.09
N ARG A 37 1.15 8.56 0.40
CA ARG A 37 0.90 9.97 0.14
C ARG A 37 0.62 10.64 1.47
N VAL A 38 1.30 11.74 1.74
CA VAL A 38 1.09 12.56 2.93
C VAL A 38 0.78 13.97 2.45
N GLU A 39 -0.38 14.46 2.84
CA GLU A 39 -0.93 15.77 2.50
C GLU A 39 -1.16 16.55 3.80
N ALA A 40 -0.70 17.80 3.85
CA ALA A 40 -1.03 18.74 4.91
C ALA A 40 -1.94 19.84 4.34
N ASP A 41 -2.45 20.73 5.18
CA ASP A 41 -3.26 21.88 4.73
C ASP A 41 -2.57 22.74 3.67
N SER A 42 -1.23 22.76 3.68
CA SER A 42 -0.41 23.48 2.70
C SER A 42 -0.23 22.77 1.35
N GLY A 43 -0.69 21.51 1.23
CA GLY A 43 -0.56 20.67 0.03
C GLY A 43 0.20 19.35 0.26
N LEU A 44 0.60 18.70 -0.84
CA LEU A 44 1.36 17.45 -0.81
C LEU A 44 2.71 17.65 -0.09
N VAL A 45 2.89 16.94 1.01
CA VAL A 45 4.13 16.96 1.81
C VAL A 45 5.10 15.92 1.28
N ASP A 46 4.62 14.69 1.08
CA ASP A 46 5.46 13.59 0.63
C ASP A 46 4.68 12.57 -0.20
N GLU A 47 5.36 11.96 -1.17
CA GLU A 47 4.84 10.85 -1.96
C GLU A 47 5.97 9.89 -2.32
N TYR A 48 5.83 8.63 -1.89
CA TYR A 48 6.80 7.59 -2.20
C TYR A 48 6.17 6.20 -2.38
N GLU A 49 6.95 5.29 -2.92
CA GLU A 49 6.54 3.92 -3.22
C GLU A 49 7.38 2.90 -2.42
N ILE A 50 6.70 1.90 -1.85
CA ILE A 50 7.28 0.77 -1.12
C ILE A 50 7.10 -0.47 -2.00
N GLU A 51 8.19 -0.91 -2.64
CA GLU A 51 8.24 -2.15 -3.44
C GLU A 51 9.22 -3.15 -2.79
N PRO A 52 8.73 -4.25 -2.20
CA PRO A 52 9.60 -5.31 -1.73
C PRO A 52 10.29 -6.04 -2.90
N ASP A 53 11.58 -6.32 -2.77
CA ASP A 53 12.37 -7.03 -3.80
C ASP A 53 11.88 -8.47 -4.07
N ARG A 54 11.16 -9.05 -3.10
CA ARG A 54 10.66 -10.42 -3.13
C ARG A 54 9.13 -10.47 -3.09
N LYS A 55 8.59 -11.62 -3.51
CA LYS A 55 7.16 -11.90 -3.34
C LYS A 55 6.86 -12.16 -1.88
N LEU A 56 5.82 -11.52 -1.34
CA LEU A 56 5.39 -11.63 0.05
C LEU A 56 3.92 -12.05 0.12
N TYR A 57 3.50 -12.63 1.26
CA TYR A 57 2.08 -12.75 1.55
C TYR A 57 1.49 -11.36 1.75
N LEU A 58 0.18 -11.21 1.50
CA LEU A 58 -0.50 -9.92 1.71
C LEU A 58 -0.36 -9.47 3.17
N ASN A 59 -0.49 -10.39 4.13
CA ASN A 59 -0.32 -10.06 5.56
C ASN A 59 1.07 -9.52 5.88
N ASP A 60 2.14 -10.18 5.42
CA ASP A 60 3.51 -9.68 5.65
C ASP A 60 3.70 -8.27 5.09
N PHE A 61 3.14 -8.02 3.90
CA PHE A 61 3.23 -6.70 3.28
C PHE A 61 2.39 -5.65 4.04
N LEU A 62 1.23 -6.04 4.55
CA LEU A 62 0.39 -5.16 5.37
C LEU A 62 1.06 -4.79 6.69
N THR A 63 1.81 -5.70 7.30
CA THR A 63 2.61 -5.41 8.50
C THR A 63 3.65 -4.32 8.21
N LEU A 64 4.41 -4.47 7.12
CA LEU A 64 5.39 -3.45 6.71
C LEU A 64 4.74 -2.08 6.47
N ILE A 65 3.56 -2.06 5.87
CA ILE A 65 2.80 -0.83 5.63
C ILE A 65 2.28 -0.23 6.94
N ALA A 66 1.87 -1.06 7.90
CA ALA A 66 1.40 -0.59 9.20
C ALA A 66 2.54 0.05 10.01
N GLU A 67 3.72 -0.58 10.07
CA GLU A 67 4.91 -0.01 10.72
C GLU A 67 5.34 1.33 10.09
N GLU A 68 5.09 1.51 8.79
CA GLU A 68 5.34 2.77 8.12
C GLU A 68 4.28 3.83 8.46
N ILE A 69 3.00 3.44 8.52
CA ILE A 69 1.88 4.33 8.88
C ILE A 69 2.02 4.85 10.31
N GLU A 70 2.48 4.03 11.24
CA GLU A 70 2.69 4.43 12.65
C GLU A 70 3.63 5.63 12.76
N LYS A 71 4.58 5.81 11.82
CA LYS A 71 5.46 7.00 11.78
C LYS A 71 4.73 8.30 11.42
N PHE A 72 3.60 8.20 10.74
CA PHE A 72 2.77 9.35 10.35
C PHE A 72 1.70 9.68 11.37
N GLU A 73 1.27 8.71 12.20
CA GLU A 73 0.32 8.98 13.29
C GLU A 73 0.91 9.91 14.37
N GLU A 74 2.24 10.06 14.43
CA GLU A 74 2.92 11.04 15.31
C GLU A 74 2.97 12.47 14.73
N ILE A 75 2.56 12.67 13.47
CA ILE A 75 2.54 13.98 12.81
C ILE A 75 1.14 14.58 12.95
N ASP A 76 0.97 15.47 13.93
CA ASP A 76 -0.22 16.32 14.04
C ASP A 76 -0.41 17.15 12.74
N ASP A 77 -1.65 17.28 12.26
CA ASP A 77 -2.07 18.02 11.05
C ASP A 77 -1.67 17.45 9.67
N ALA A 78 -1.38 16.15 9.56
CA ALA A 78 -1.13 15.49 8.26
C ALA A 78 -2.16 14.39 7.93
N ASP A 79 -2.84 14.54 6.79
CA ASP A 79 -3.64 13.49 6.17
C ASP A 79 -2.74 12.56 5.37
N TRP A 80 -2.74 11.27 5.72
CA TRP A 80 -2.00 10.27 4.97
C TRP A 80 -2.95 9.32 4.24
N ARG A 81 -2.48 8.80 3.11
CA ARG A 81 -3.15 7.79 2.30
C ARG A 81 -2.14 6.77 1.79
N VAL A 82 -2.46 5.50 1.95
CA VAL A 82 -1.66 4.39 1.42
C VAL A 82 -2.49 3.54 0.48
N ASP A 83 -2.11 3.49 -0.79
CA ASP A 83 -2.72 2.62 -1.79
C ASP A 83 -1.84 1.37 -2.01
N ILE A 84 -2.44 0.19 -1.86
CA ILE A 84 -1.79 -1.11 -2.04
C ILE A 84 -2.19 -1.72 -3.37
N TYR A 85 -1.19 -2.02 -4.18
CA TYR A 85 -1.34 -2.62 -5.50
C TYR A 85 -0.70 -3.99 -5.55
N LYS A 86 -1.36 -4.91 -6.25
CA LYS A 86 -0.77 -6.14 -6.76
C LYS A 86 -0.06 -5.85 -8.08
N LEU A 87 1.20 -6.23 -8.17
CA LEU A 87 1.97 -6.16 -9.41
C LEU A 87 1.83 -7.47 -10.19
N THR A 88 1.38 -7.36 -11.44
CA THR A 88 1.32 -8.48 -12.38
C THR A 88 2.26 -8.22 -13.55
N ARG A 89 3.17 -9.17 -13.81
CA ARG A 89 3.92 -9.18 -15.07
C ARG A 89 2.98 -9.74 -16.13
N ARG A 90 2.75 -9.01 -17.22
CA ARG A 90 2.21 -9.65 -18.44
C ARG A 90 3.22 -10.73 -18.84
N GLN A 91 2.89 -11.99 -18.65
CA GLN A 91 3.53 -13.04 -19.43
C GLN A 91 3.21 -12.70 -20.89
N ARG A 92 4.25 -12.45 -21.69
CA ARG A 92 4.10 -12.56 -23.14
C ARG A 92 3.68 -14.01 -23.38
N CYS A 93 2.49 -14.20 -23.95
CA CYS A 93 2.23 -15.38 -24.75
C CYS A 93 3.19 -15.36 -25.94
#